data_AF-A0A843I2F0-F1
#
_entry.id   AF-A0A843I2F0-F1
#
_cell.length_a   1.000
_cell.length_b   1.000
_cell.length_c   1.000
_cell.angle_alpha   90.00
_cell.angle_beta   90.00
_cell.angle_gamma   90.00
#
_symmetry.space_group_name_H-M   'P 1'
#
loop_
_entity.id
_entity.type
_entity.pdbx_description
1 polymer ?
#
loop_
_entity_poly.entity_id
_entity_poly.type
_entity_poly.pdbx_seq_one_letter_code
_entity_poly.pdbx_strand_id
1 'polypeptide(L)'
;MKLRNYGIIIGSLIILLGSCFTAAASSIDDGTGDVWHYSYSGTVWSWGGNVGNKPNIDIKEISYEVNDGKITLKMEVAGSIQTNDKIGYWVWYNSTDATYWLSYANGTGAGLGMKNGEINYTSNFSSYMTSSDNVTISGDTLSVVLDVLGDTSNVELWGWAWEYTNSLDLTTNENEWWGDWAPNSKIPFTPPGTDGTDGTDGTDGTDGTDGTDGDSDSGSKTPGFELVFVIAAVAVALILLRKRH
;
A
#
# COMPACT_ATOMS: atom_id res chain seq x y z
N MET A 1 -68.50 -18.35 38.76
CA MET A 1 -68.36 -16.88 38.76
C MET A 1 -66.92 -16.55 38.37
N LYS A 2 -66.75 -16.07 37.13
CA LYS A 2 -65.58 -15.41 36.50
C LYS A 2 -64.15 -15.97 36.71
N LEU A 3 -63.73 -16.84 35.80
CA LEU A 3 -62.36 -16.84 35.28
C LEU A 3 -62.14 -15.57 34.43
N ARG A 4 -61.00 -14.89 34.58
CA ARG A 4 -60.53 -13.83 33.65
C ARG A 4 -59.11 -14.17 33.18
N ASN A 5 -58.95 -13.99 31.88
CA ASN A 5 -57.86 -14.35 30.97
C ASN A 5 -56.55 -13.57 31.18
N TYR A 6 -55.57 -13.89 30.30
CA TYR A 6 -54.33 -13.20 29.87
C TYR A 6 -53.05 -13.83 30.44
N GLY A 7 -52.13 -14.45 29.69
CA GLY A 7 -52.00 -14.67 28.25
C GLY A 7 -50.77 -15.56 27.99
N ILE A 8 -50.81 -16.31 26.89
CA ILE A 8 -49.75 -17.17 26.37
C ILE A 8 -48.55 -16.32 25.96
N ILE A 9 -47.35 -16.56 26.52
CA ILE A 9 -46.08 -16.46 25.78
C ILE A 9 -45.17 -17.61 26.25
N ILE A 10 -45.37 -18.77 25.63
CA ILE A 10 -44.28 -19.69 25.31
C ILE A 10 -43.71 -19.15 24.00
N GLY A 11 -42.46 -18.69 23.99
CA GLY A 11 -41.83 -18.17 22.78
C GLY A 11 -40.46 -17.55 23.04
N SER A 12 -39.43 -18.32 22.71
CA SER A 12 -38.08 -17.84 22.34
C SER A 12 -37.26 -17.30 23.52
N LEU A 13 -36.44 -18.11 24.20
CA LEU A 13 -35.15 -18.57 23.66
C LEU A 13 -34.66 -17.67 22.53
N ILE A 14 -34.34 -16.41 22.85
CA ILE A 14 -33.48 -15.58 22.02
C ILE A 14 -32.10 -16.22 22.12
N ILE A 15 -31.90 -17.21 21.26
CA ILE A 15 -30.61 -17.51 20.67
C ILE A 15 -30.20 -16.20 19.98
N LEU A 16 -29.55 -15.30 20.73
CA LEU A 16 -28.72 -14.28 20.13
C LEU A 16 -27.50 -15.04 19.62
N LEU A 17 -27.70 -15.77 18.53
CA LEU A 17 -26.67 -16.02 17.52
C LEU A 17 -26.30 -14.62 17.02
N GLY A 18 -25.57 -13.87 17.84
CA GLY A 18 -24.64 -12.90 17.31
C GLY A 18 -23.70 -13.73 16.48
N SER A 19 -23.97 -13.81 15.18
CA SER A 19 -22.97 -14.20 14.21
C SER A 19 -21.78 -13.32 14.50
N CYS A 20 -20.82 -13.91 15.21
CA CYS A 20 -19.47 -13.44 15.39
C CYS A 20 -18.92 -13.23 13.97
N PHE A 21 -19.16 -12.05 13.41
CA PHE A 21 -18.38 -11.58 12.30
C PHE A 21 -17.05 -11.16 12.93
N THR A 22 -15.99 -11.89 12.60
CA THR A 22 -14.65 -11.52 13.01
C THR A 22 -14.26 -10.32 12.17
N ALA A 23 -14.41 -9.12 12.71
CA ALA A 23 -13.82 -7.93 12.11
C ALA A 23 -12.30 -8.03 12.27
N ALA A 24 -11.57 -7.91 11.17
CA ALA A 24 -10.10 -7.89 11.19
C ALA A 24 -9.66 -6.52 10.73
N ALA A 25 -8.89 -5.82 11.54
CA ALA A 25 -8.30 -4.54 11.19
C ALA A 25 -6.84 -4.53 11.59
N SER A 26 -6.00 -3.91 10.77
CA SER A 26 -4.60 -3.66 11.09
C SER A 26 -4.16 -2.36 10.43
N SER A 27 -3.23 -1.68 11.08
CA SER A 27 -2.49 -0.56 10.53
C SER A 27 -0.99 -0.83 10.58
N ILE A 28 -0.26 -0.12 9.72
CA ILE A 28 1.19 0.05 9.78
C ILE A 28 1.41 1.56 9.85
N ASP A 29 1.89 2.01 11.00
CA ASP A 29 2.38 3.38 11.18
C ASP A 29 3.72 3.50 10.45
N ASP A 30 3.94 4.65 9.83
CA ASP A 30 5.20 4.99 9.18
C ASP A 30 5.75 6.30 9.74
N GLY A 31 7.07 6.43 9.68
CA GLY A 31 7.74 7.65 10.12
C GLY A 31 7.36 8.81 9.23
N THR A 32 7.45 10.04 9.75
CA THR A 32 7.38 11.22 8.87
C THR A 32 8.77 11.72 8.54
N GLY A 33 8.95 12.21 7.33
CA GLY A 33 10.17 12.86 6.87
C GLY A 33 11.27 11.91 6.40
N ASP A 34 10.92 10.67 6.09
CA ASP A 34 11.75 9.59 5.55
C ASP A 34 11.67 9.43 4.02
N VAL A 35 10.94 10.32 3.35
CA VAL A 35 10.84 10.38 1.88
C VAL A 35 12.22 10.34 1.20
N TRP A 36 12.34 9.48 0.21
CA TRP A 36 13.53 9.38 -0.64
C TRP A 36 13.47 10.35 -1.80
N HIS A 37 14.64 10.79 -2.22
CA HIS A 37 14.84 11.73 -3.31
C HIS A 37 15.90 11.20 -4.27
N TYR A 38 15.52 11.08 -5.52
CA TYR A 38 16.40 10.89 -6.66
C TYR A 38 16.49 12.17 -7.47
N SER A 39 17.72 12.58 -7.77
CA SER A 39 18.01 13.68 -8.68
C SER A 39 18.88 13.17 -9.83
N TYR A 40 18.54 13.57 -11.06
CA TYR A 40 19.33 13.34 -12.26
C TYR A 40 19.50 14.63 -13.04
N SER A 41 20.75 14.94 -13.37
CA SER A 41 21.14 16.09 -14.19
C SER A 41 22.19 15.67 -15.21
N GLY A 42 21.74 15.26 -16.39
CA GLY A 42 22.58 14.96 -17.55
C GLY A 42 23.39 13.67 -17.40
N THR A 43 24.52 13.71 -16.69
CA THR A 43 25.35 12.51 -16.41
C THR A 43 25.55 12.28 -14.92
N VAL A 44 25.10 13.22 -14.07
CA VAL A 44 25.20 13.13 -12.62
C VAL A 44 23.85 12.69 -12.08
N TRP A 45 23.86 11.70 -11.21
CA TRP A 45 22.70 11.27 -10.44
C TRP A 45 23.06 11.19 -8.96
N SER A 46 22.06 11.29 -8.09
CA SER A 46 22.23 11.13 -6.65
C SER A 46 20.94 10.63 -6.00
N TRP A 47 21.10 9.91 -4.89
CA TRP A 47 20.02 9.55 -3.98
C TRP A 47 20.25 10.24 -2.64
N GLY A 48 19.18 10.74 -2.04
CA GLY A 48 19.14 11.23 -0.66
C GLY A 48 17.90 10.68 0.03
N GLY A 49 18.07 10.14 1.24
CA GLY A 49 16.95 9.74 2.11
C GLY A 49 16.55 10.87 3.06
N ASN A 50 15.44 10.66 3.77
CA ASN A 50 14.97 11.55 4.82
C ASN A 50 14.69 13.00 4.40
N VAL A 51 14.03 13.15 3.24
CA VAL A 51 13.70 14.45 2.66
C VAL A 51 12.32 14.90 3.14
N GLY A 52 12.26 15.56 4.30
CA GLY A 52 11.01 16.01 4.91
C GLY A 52 10.25 17.16 4.21
N ASN A 53 10.65 17.60 3.02
CA ASN A 53 9.97 18.70 2.31
C ASN A 53 8.84 18.24 1.36
N LYS A 54 8.44 16.96 1.45
CA LYS A 54 7.43 16.33 0.59
C LYS A 54 6.22 15.77 1.36
N PRO A 55 5.52 16.59 2.17
CA PRO A 55 4.46 16.10 3.05
C PRO A 55 3.29 15.42 2.31
N ASN A 56 3.05 15.77 1.04
CA ASN A 56 1.93 15.21 0.28
C ASN A 56 2.13 13.76 -0.20
N ILE A 57 3.34 13.22 -0.06
CA ILE A 57 3.67 11.81 -0.37
C ILE A 57 4.32 11.09 0.81
N ASP A 58 4.56 11.81 1.91
CA ASP A 58 5.11 11.31 3.17
C ASP A 58 4.00 10.54 3.89
N ILE A 59 4.08 9.21 3.90
CA ILE A 59 3.06 8.30 4.41
C ILE A 59 3.11 8.30 5.93
N LYS A 60 1.96 8.42 6.60
CA LYS A 60 1.85 8.28 8.05
C LYS A 60 1.34 6.91 8.46
N GLU A 61 0.39 6.40 7.69
CA GLU A 61 -0.28 5.15 7.99
C GLU A 61 -0.78 4.52 6.70
N ILE A 62 -0.68 3.20 6.63
CA ILE A 62 -1.53 2.38 5.76
C ILE A 62 -2.32 1.41 6.61
N SER A 63 -3.57 1.18 6.25
CA SER A 63 -4.43 0.29 7.03
C SER A 63 -5.44 -0.46 6.19
N TYR A 64 -5.95 -1.54 6.76
CA TYR A 64 -7.11 -2.25 6.22
C TYR A 64 -8.12 -2.58 7.32
N GLU A 65 -9.37 -2.73 6.90
CA GLU A 65 -10.46 -3.23 7.73
C GLU A 65 -11.31 -4.20 6.91
N VAL A 66 -11.49 -5.42 7.43
CA VAL A 66 -12.41 -6.43 6.90
C VAL A 66 -13.63 -6.47 7.80
N ASN A 67 -14.78 -6.12 7.24
CA ASN A 67 -16.05 -6.08 7.96
C ASN A 67 -17.20 -6.37 6.99
N ASP A 68 -18.18 -7.18 7.41
CA ASP A 68 -19.40 -7.50 6.64
C ASP A 68 -19.13 -7.95 5.19
N GLY A 69 -18.08 -8.78 4.98
CA GLY A 69 -17.70 -9.27 3.65
C GLY A 69 -17.12 -8.20 2.73
N LYS A 70 -16.76 -7.03 3.27
CA LYS A 70 -16.03 -5.97 2.60
C LYS A 70 -14.63 -5.84 3.17
N ILE A 71 -13.69 -5.45 2.33
CA ILE A 71 -12.37 -4.98 2.73
C ILE A 71 -12.25 -3.51 2.37
N THR A 72 -11.82 -2.69 3.33
CA THR A 72 -11.50 -1.29 3.15
C THR A 72 -9.99 -1.13 3.22
N LEU A 73 -9.37 -0.58 2.19
CA LEU A 73 -7.94 -0.19 2.21
C LEU A 73 -7.84 1.31 2.39
N LYS A 74 -6.84 1.77 3.16
CA LYS A 74 -6.59 3.19 3.44
C LYS A 74 -5.10 3.51 3.41
N MET A 75 -4.80 4.77 3.06
CA MET A 75 -3.50 5.41 3.26
C MET A 75 -3.73 6.83 3.74
N GLU A 76 -2.90 7.27 4.68
CA GLU A 76 -2.82 8.63 5.17
C GLU A 76 -1.44 9.21 4.91
N VAL A 77 -1.37 10.47 4.50
CA VAL A 77 -0.11 11.20 4.30
C VAL A 77 0.03 12.36 5.27
N ALA A 78 1.24 12.87 5.48
CA ALA A 78 1.50 13.99 6.39
C ALA A 78 0.83 15.29 5.94
N GLY A 79 0.74 15.49 4.62
CA GLY A 79 0.18 16.65 3.95
C GLY A 79 -1.26 16.42 3.52
N SER A 80 -1.53 16.50 2.21
CA SER A 80 -2.86 16.29 1.64
C SER A 80 -2.79 15.52 0.33
N ILE A 81 -3.79 14.70 0.05
CA ILE A 81 -3.87 13.93 -1.20
C ILE A 81 -3.96 14.87 -2.39
N GLN A 82 -3.07 14.70 -3.37
CA GLN A 82 -2.98 15.52 -4.56
C GLN A 82 -3.63 14.84 -5.77
N THR A 83 -4.19 15.66 -6.66
CA THR A 83 -4.93 15.17 -7.85
C THR A 83 -4.22 15.45 -9.17
N ASN A 84 -2.99 15.98 -9.14
CA ASN A 84 -2.22 16.24 -10.36
C ASN A 84 -1.60 14.94 -10.89
N ASP A 85 -1.09 14.98 -12.12
CA ASP A 85 -0.53 13.82 -12.82
C ASP A 85 0.89 13.45 -12.37
N LYS A 86 1.54 14.30 -11.58
CA LYS A 86 2.91 14.11 -11.11
C LYS A 86 3.03 13.38 -9.79
N ILE A 87 1.90 13.12 -9.15
CA ILE A 87 1.82 12.46 -7.85
C ILE A 87 0.92 11.24 -7.97
N GLY A 88 1.29 10.17 -7.27
CA GLY A 88 0.43 9.02 -7.14
C GLY A 88 0.64 8.27 -5.84
N TYR A 89 -0.35 7.41 -5.58
CA TYR A 89 -0.49 6.68 -4.34
C TYR A 89 -0.91 5.24 -4.64
N TRP A 90 -0.36 4.32 -3.87
CA TRP A 90 -0.61 2.90 -4.02
C TRP A 90 -0.67 2.21 -2.65
N VAL A 91 -1.68 1.37 -2.43
CA VAL A 91 -1.75 0.44 -1.30
C VAL A 91 -1.90 -0.96 -1.87
N TRP A 92 -1.13 -1.89 -1.34
CA TRP A 92 -1.16 -3.30 -1.67
C TRP A 92 -1.47 -4.12 -0.43
N TYR A 93 -2.43 -5.01 -0.58
CA TYR A 93 -2.80 -5.99 0.43
C TYR A 93 -2.75 -7.36 -0.23
N ASN A 94 -2.00 -8.29 0.33
CA ASN A 94 -1.98 -9.67 -0.11
C ASN A 94 -2.32 -10.57 1.08
N SER A 95 -3.25 -11.49 0.86
CA SER A 95 -3.66 -12.51 1.81
C SER A 95 -3.41 -13.89 1.22
N THR A 96 -3.70 -14.93 2.00
CA THR A 96 -3.63 -16.32 1.50
C THR A 96 -4.39 -16.51 0.17
N ASP A 97 -5.63 -16.02 0.09
CA ASP A 97 -6.54 -16.34 -1.01
C ASP A 97 -6.73 -15.22 -2.04
N ALA A 98 -6.33 -13.99 -1.72
CA ALA A 98 -6.59 -12.85 -2.59
C ALA A 98 -5.59 -11.71 -2.42
N THR A 99 -5.39 -10.99 -3.51
CA THR A 99 -4.63 -9.76 -3.59
C THR A 99 -5.58 -8.60 -3.85
N TYR A 100 -5.39 -7.49 -3.16
CA TYR A 100 -6.13 -6.25 -3.36
C TYR A 100 -5.16 -5.09 -3.49
N TRP A 101 -5.56 -4.09 -4.26
CA TRP A 101 -4.84 -2.84 -4.31
C TRP A 101 -5.78 -1.65 -4.41
N LEU A 102 -5.27 -0.52 -3.96
CA LEU A 102 -5.81 0.81 -4.18
C LEU A 102 -4.76 1.59 -4.96
N SER A 103 -5.16 2.22 -6.06
CA SER A 103 -4.34 3.18 -6.79
C SER A 103 -5.05 4.53 -6.93
N TYR A 104 -4.29 5.62 -6.86
CA TYR A 104 -4.79 6.96 -7.14
C TYR A 104 -3.69 7.82 -7.79
N ALA A 105 -3.99 8.42 -8.94
CA ALA A 105 -3.12 9.39 -9.61
C ALA A 105 -3.93 10.22 -10.61
N ASN A 106 -3.51 11.47 -10.89
CA ASN A 106 -4.15 12.32 -11.91
C ASN A 106 -5.68 12.43 -11.75
N GLY A 107 -6.15 12.63 -10.51
CA GLY A 107 -7.56 12.79 -10.21
C GLY A 107 -8.39 11.50 -10.27
N THR A 108 -7.77 10.36 -10.62
CA THR A 108 -8.46 9.10 -10.88
C THR A 108 -7.97 8.04 -9.92
N GLY A 109 -8.92 7.32 -9.30
CA GLY A 109 -8.62 6.20 -8.43
C GLY A 109 -9.27 4.91 -8.88
N ALA A 110 -8.68 3.79 -8.50
CA ALA A 110 -9.27 2.47 -8.66
C ALA A 110 -8.89 1.58 -7.47
N GLY A 111 -9.82 0.73 -7.07
CA GLY A 111 -9.53 -0.45 -6.26
C GLY A 111 -9.75 -1.69 -7.09
N LEU A 112 -8.88 -2.69 -6.93
CA LEU A 112 -9.09 -4.03 -7.48
C LEU A 112 -8.83 -5.08 -6.40
N GLY A 113 -9.61 -6.14 -6.41
CA GLY A 113 -9.32 -7.38 -5.72
C GLY A 113 -9.31 -8.53 -6.72
N MET A 114 -8.40 -9.47 -6.56
CA MET A 114 -8.27 -10.67 -7.37
C MET A 114 -8.00 -11.88 -6.47
N LYS A 115 -8.65 -13.01 -6.74
CA LYS A 115 -8.27 -14.28 -6.10
C LYS A 115 -6.89 -14.73 -6.54
N ASN A 116 -6.12 -15.24 -5.60
CA ASN A 116 -4.87 -15.95 -5.83
C ASN A 116 -5.18 -17.36 -6.34
N GLY A 117 -4.45 -17.83 -7.34
CA GLY A 117 -4.60 -19.19 -7.90
C GLY A 117 -5.21 -19.27 -9.31
N GLU A 118 -5.55 -20.48 -9.74
CA GLU A 118 -5.97 -20.76 -11.12
C GLU A 118 -7.38 -20.22 -11.41
N ILE A 119 -7.49 -19.39 -12.45
CA ILE A 119 -8.76 -18.82 -12.92
C ILE A 119 -9.54 -19.92 -13.65
N ASN A 120 -10.60 -20.42 -13.03
CA ASN A 120 -11.52 -21.35 -13.69
C ASN A 120 -12.45 -20.57 -14.63
N TYR A 121 -12.17 -20.57 -15.93
CA TYR A 121 -12.96 -19.88 -16.96
C TYR A 121 -14.42 -20.34 -17.11
N THR A 122 -14.83 -21.38 -16.37
CA THR A 122 -16.22 -21.89 -16.31
C THR A 122 -17.07 -21.25 -15.22
N SER A 123 -16.47 -20.42 -14.37
CA SER A 123 -17.12 -19.77 -13.23
C SER A 123 -17.48 -18.31 -13.53
N ASN A 124 -18.37 -17.73 -12.72
CA ASN A 124 -18.76 -16.33 -12.87
C ASN A 124 -17.59 -15.41 -12.51
N PHE A 125 -17.20 -14.53 -13.42
CA PHE A 125 -16.04 -13.62 -13.28
C PHE A 125 -16.06 -12.80 -11.98
N SER A 126 -17.24 -12.39 -11.51
CA SER A 126 -17.43 -11.67 -10.24
C SER A 126 -17.02 -12.46 -8.98
N SER A 127 -16.79 -13.78 -9.09
CA SER A 127 -16.32 -14.62 -7.97
C SER A 127 -14.79 -14.67 -7.83
N TYR A 128 -14.07 -14.10 -8.81
CA TYR A 128 -12.60 -14.06 -8.86
C TYR A 128 -12.04 -12.64 -8.83
N MET A 129 -12.88 -11.63 -9.09
CA MET A 129 -12.45 -10.24 -9.15
C MET A 129 -13.52 -9.31 -8.60
N THR A 130 -13.07 -8.25 -7.92
CA THR A 130 -13.88 -7.10 -7.52
C THR A 130 -13.15 -5.83 -7.95
N SER A 131 -13.89 -4.79 -8.30
CA SER A 131 -13.32 -3.51 -8.74
C SER A 131 -14.19 -2.36 -8.28
N SER A 132 -13.59 -1.24 -7.92
CA SER A 132 -14.29 -0.02 -7.55
C SER A 132 -13.57 1.21 -8.08
N ASP A 133 -14.32 2.16 -8.62
CA ASP A 133 -13.81 3.47 -9.05
C ASP A 133 -14.03 4.53 -7.98
N ASN A 134 -14.71 4.14 -6.89
CA ASN A 134 -15.11 5.03 -5.81
C ASN A 134 -13.99 5.16 -4.77
N VAL A 135 -12.78 5.47 -5.22
CA VAL A 135 -11.72 5.87 -4.29
C VAL A 135 -12.15 7.20 -3.66
N THR A 136 -12.28 7.20 -2.34
CA THR A 136 -12.71 8.37 -1.57
C THR A 136 -11.50 9.11 -1.03
N ILE A 137 -11.51 10.44 -1.16
CA ILE A 137 -10.48 11.32 -0.63
C ILE A 137 -11.12 12.22 0.41
N SER A 138 -10.46 12.32 1.57
CA SER A 138 -10.85 13.22 2.64
C SER A 138 -9.58 13.84 3.23
N GLY A 139 -9.17 15.00 2.68
CA GLY A 139 -7.98 15.72 3.15
C GLY A 139 -6.70 14.94 2.86
N ASP A 140 -6.16 14.31 3.89
CA ASP A 140 -4.92 13.53 3.91
C ASP A 140 -5.14 12.02 3.75
N THR A 141 -6.39 11.56 3.78
CA THR A 141 -6.73 10.14 3.66
C THR A 141 -7.27 9.80 2.28
N LEU A 142 -6.79 8.69 1.72
CA LEU A 142 -7.39 7.98 0.59
C LEU A 142 -7.97 6.64 1.06
N SER A 143 -9.09 6.20 0.46
CA SER A 143 -9.69 4.92 0.82
C SER A 143 -10.50 4.26 -0.30
N VAL A 144 -10.59 2.94 -0.30
CA VAL A 144 -11.46 2.18 -1.21
C VAL A 144 -12.11 1.01 -0.49
N VAL A 145 -13.35 0.69 -0.83
CA VAL A 145 -14.09 -0.47 -0.32
C VAL A 145 -14.32 -1.47 -1.44
N LEU A 146 -13.98 -2.73 -1.19
CA LEU A 146 -14.05 -3.85 -2.14
C LEU A 146 -14.76 -5.05 -1.50
N ASP A 147 -15.28 -5.96 -2.33
CA ASP A 147 -15.81 -7.24 -1.83
C ASP A 147 -14.68 -8.19 -1.42
N VAL A 148 -14.84 -8.88 -0.29
CA VAL A 148 -13.90 -9.93 0.10
C VAL A 148 -14.07 -11.14 -0.83
N LEU A 149 -12.96 -11.57 -1.42
CA LEU A 149 -12.90 -12.68 -2.35
C LEU A 149 -12.51 -14.01 -1.68
N GLY A 150 -11.94 -14.04 -0.48
CA GLY A 150 -11.50 -15.29 0.15
C GLY A 150 -11.04 -15.10 1.59
N ASP A 151 -10.23 -16.03 2.09
CA ASP A 151 -9.57 -15.86 3.38
C ASP A 151 -8.68 -14.61 3.38
N THR A 152 -8.80 -13.83 4.44
CA THR A 152 -8.07 -12.58 4.67
C THR A 152 -6.93 -12.74 5.68
N SER A 153 -6.58 -13.97 6.05
CA SER A 153 -5.41 -14.29 6.88
C SER A 153 -4.08 -14.19 6.12
N ASN A 154 -2.96 -14.19 6.86
CA ASN A 154 -1.58 -14.09 6.34
C ASN A 154 -1.34 -12.84 5.51
N VAL A 155 -1.51 -11.69 6.15
CA VAL A 155 -1.54 -10.39 5.49
C VAL A 155 -0.14 -9.85 5.28
N GLU A 156 0.17 -9.56 4.03
CA GLU A 156 1.21 -8.62 3.64
C GLU A 156 0.54 -7.31 3.21
N LEU A 157 0.76 -6.26 3.99
CA LEU A 157 0.29 -4.91 3.71
C LEU A 157 1.49 -4.01 3.46
N TRP A 158 1.47 -3.26 2.36
CA TRP A 158 2.43 -2.18 2.12
C TRP A 158 1.82 -1.11 1.21
N GLY A 159 2.44 0.06 1.17
CA GLY A 159 2.03 1.19 0.36
C GLY A 159 3.23 1.94 -0.17
N TRP A 160 3.00 2.70 -1.23
CA TRP A 160 4.00 3.53 -1.86
C TRP A 160 3.34 4.80 -2.41
N ALA A 161 3.95 5.94 -2.16
CA ALA A 161 3.55 7.22 -2.73
C ALA A 161 4.76 7.83 -3.45
N TRP A 162 4.49 8.62 -4.50
CA TRP A 162 5.56 9.22 -5.30
C TRP A 162 5.21 10.58 -5.86
N GLU A 163 6.24 11.37 -6.15
CA GLU A 163 6.18 12.64 -6.87
C GLU A 163 7.31 12.72 -7.90
N TYR A 164 7.10 13.39 -9.03
CA TYR A 164 8.18 13.70 -9.98
C TYR A 164 8.05 15.11 -10.58
N THR A 165 9.10 15.64 -11.20
CA THR A 165 9.05 16.98 -11.84
C THR A 165 8.62 16.95 -13.30
N ASN A 166 9.31 16.17 -14.14
CA ASN A 166 9.16 16.25 -15.60
C ASN A 166 8.55 15.00 -16.23
N SER A 167 9.06 13.83 -15.86
CA SER A 167 8.64 12.55 -16.44
C SER A 167 8.77 11.42 -15.43
N LEU A 168 8.05 10.32 -15.62
CA LEU A 168 8.36 9.04 -14.96
C LEU A 168 9.51 8.30 -15.67
N ASP A 169 9.86 8.73 -16.88
CA ASP A 169 11.11 8.30 -17.51
C ASP A 169 12.29 9.03 -16.86
N LEU A 170 12.93 8.35 -15.92
CA LEU A 170 14.09 8.85 -15.17
C LEU A 170 15.41 8.78 -15.95
N THR A 171 15.38 8.29 -17.20
CA THR A 171 16.56 8.12 -18.06
C THR A 171 16.73 9.23 -19.09
N THR A 172 15.71 10.08 -19.25
CA THR A 172 15.73 11.18 -20.21
C THR A 172 15.36 12.49 -19.51
N ASN A 173 16.27 13.47 -19.60
CA ASN A 173 16.18 14.84 -19.05
C ASN A 173 16.57 15.02 -17.58
N GLU A 174 16.80 16.28 -17.19
CA GLU A 174 16.87 16.69 -15.78
C GLU A 174 15.58 16.25 -15.11
N ASN A 175 15.66 15.37 -14.12
CA ASN A 175 14.48 14.79 -13.52
C ASN A 175 14.70 14.59 -12.04
N GLU A 176 13.66 14.93 -11.29
CA GLU A 176 13.63 14.80 -9.85
C GLU A 176 12.46 13.88 -9.53
N TRP A 177 12.72 12.92 -8.67
CA TRP A 177 11.74 11.93 -8.26
C TRP A 177 11.82 11.74 -6.76
N TRP A 178 10.66 11.63 -6.13
CA TRP A 178 10.55 11.33 -4.72
C TRP A 178 9.63 10.16 -4.50
N GLY A 179 9.91 9.37 -3.48
CA GLY A 179 9.10 8.23 -3.14
C GLY A 179 9.18 7.89 -1.68
N ASP A 180 8.09 7.34 -1.17
CA ASP A 180 7.98 6.94 0.21
C ASP A 180 7.22 5.62 0.36
N TRP A 181 7.67 4.75 1.26
CA TRP A 181 7.19 3.38 1.39
C TRP A 181 6.85 3.04 2.82
N ALA A 182 5.61 2.62 3.03
CA ALA A 182 5.16 2.06 4.29
C ALA A 182 4.98 0.53 4.13
N PRO A 183 5.61 -0.33 4.94
CA PRO A 183 6.72 0.00 5.83
C PRO A 183 8.01 0.24 5.04
N ASN A 184 8.95 0.97 5.66
CA ASN A 184 10.28 1.26 5.14
C ASN A 184 11.08 0.00 4.69
N SER A 185 10.78 -1.19 5.23
CA SER A 185 11.40 -2.45 4.77
C SER A 185 11.04 -2.84 3.32
N LYS A 186 10.13 -2.11 2.67
CA LYS A 186 9.74 -2.28 1.26
C LYS A 186 10.48 -1.35 0.30
N ILE A 187 11.39 -0.52 0.78
CA ILE A 187 12.24 0.32 -0.08
C ILE A 187 13.05 -0.59 -1.03
N PRO A 188 12.95 -0.41 -2.36
CA PRO A 188 13.49 -1.35 -3.33
C PRO A 188 14.98 -1.17 -3.65
N PHE A 189 15.66 -0.22 -3.01
CA PHE A 189 17.08 0.06 -3.24
C PHE A 189 17.86 0.11 -1.93
N THR A 190 19.09 -0.35 -1.98
CA THR A 190 20.05 -0.17 -0.89
C THR A 190 20.57 1.27 -0.98
N PRO A 191 20.42 2.09 0.07
CA PRO A 191 20.91 3.46 0.03
C PRO A 191 22.43 3.49 -0.19
N PRO A 192 22.95 4.36 -1.07
CA PRO A 192 24.38 4.63 -1.07
C PRO A 192 24.73 5.37 0.24
N GLY A 193 25.34 4.66 1.20
CA GLY A 193 25.99 5.28 2.36
C GLY A 193 25.19 5.36 3.66
N THR A 194 24.12 4.57 3.84
CA THR A 194 23.71 4.21 5.20
C THR A 194 24.47 2.96 5.59
N ASP A 195 25.66 3.12 6.16
CA ASP A 195 26.13 2.15 7.14
C ASP A 195 24.97 1.92 8.10
N GLY A 196 24.62 0.65 8.34
CA GLY A 196 23.52 0.31 9.22
C GLY A 196 23.69 1.09 10.53
N THR A 197 22.61 1.70 11.01
CA THR A 197 22.60 2.26 12.37
C THR A 197 23.20 1.22 13.32
N ASP A 198 24.30 1.56 13.98
CA ASP A 198 24.93 0.70 14.98
C ASP A 198 23.82 0.14 15.89
N GLY A 199 23.73 -1.20 15.94
CA GLY A 199 22.82 -1.86 16.86
C GLY A 199 23.11 -1.36 18.26
N THR A 200 22.07 -1.01 19.02
CA THR A 200 22.17 -0.65 20.44
C THR A 200 23.12 -1.60 21.16
N ASP A 201 24.11 -1.06 21.87
CA ASP A 201 25.06 -1.81 22.69
C ASP A 201 24.33 -2.91 23.48
N GLY A 202 24.58 -4.16 23.10
CA GLY A 202 24.12 -5.30 23.87
C GLY A 202 24.79 -5.28 25.22
N THR A 203 24.01 -5.27 26.30
CA THR A 203 24.48 -5.51 27.67
C THR A 203 25.43 -6.72 27.72
N ASP A 204 26.57 -6.55 28.38
CA ASP A 204 27.67 -7.51 28.54
C ASP A 204 27.28 -8.99 28.39
N GLY A 205 27.74 -9.60 27.30
CA GLY A 205 27.87 -11.04 27.21
C GLY A 205 27.26 -11.73 25.98
N THR A 206 27.61 -11.28 24.77
CA THR A 206 27.77 -12.16 23.59
C THR A 206 28.51 -11.39 22.51
N ASP A 207 29.60 -11.95 21.99
CA ASP A 207 30.41 -11.35 20.92
C ASP A 207 29.53 -11.02 19.70
N GLY A 208 29.56 -9.76 19.26
CA GLY A 208 28.90 -9.29 18.05
C GLY A 208 29.50 -9.94 16.81
N THR A 209 28.66 -10.30 15.84
CA THR A 209 29.09 -10.75 14.52
C THR A 209 29.66 -9.57 13.71
N ASP A 210 30.87 -9.73 13.19
CA ASP A 210 31.54 -8.77 12.32
C ASP A 210 30.67 -8.40 11.10
N GLY A 211 30.57 -7.11 10.80
CA GLY A 211 29.88 -6.59 9.62
C GLY A 211 30.64 -6.92 8.32
N THR A 212 29.90 -7.24 7.26
CA THR A 212 30.44 -7.44 5.91
C THR A 212 30.81 -6.11 5.25
N ASP A 213 32.06 -6.00 4.78
CA ASP A 213 32.56 -4.87 3.99
C ASP A 213 31.74 -4.66 2.71
N GLY A 214 31.31 -3.43 2.46
CA GLY A 214 30.58 -3.04 1.24
C GLY A 214 31.49 -2.99 0.01
N ASP A 215 31.26 -3.89 -0.94
CA ASP A 215 31.97 -3.92 -2.22
C ASP A 215 31.58 -2.72 -3.09
N SER A 216 32.54 -1.85 -3.36
CA SER A 216 32.38 -0.67 -4.22
C SER A 216 32.54 -1.07 -5.68
N ASP A 217 31.47 -1.55 -6.33
CA ASP A 217 31.52 -1.83 -7.76
C ASP A 217 31.23 -0.56 -8.59
N SER A 218 32.30 0.05 -9.08
CA SER A 218 32.30 1.10 -10.09
C SER A 218 31.98 0.51 -11.47
N GLY A 219 30.70 0.45 -11.83
CA GLY A 219 30.26 0.01 -13.15
C GLY A 219 28.94 0.65 -13.56
N SER A 220 28.89 1.19 -14.77
CA SER A 220 27.79 1.96 -15.37
C SER A 220 26.48 1.17 -15.56
N LYS A 221 25.83 0.78 -14.47
CA LYS A 221 24.47 0.23 -14.44
C LYS A 221 23.55 1.23 -13.76
N THR A 222 22.41 1.54 -14.35
CA THR A 222 21.36 2.38 -13.77
C THR A 222 21.03 1.87 -12.36
N PRO A 223 21.34 2.62 -11.29
CA PRO A 223 21.19 2.11 -9.93
C PRO A 223 19.71 2.00 -9.56
N GLY A 224 19.26 0.83 -9.10
CA GLY A 224 17.97 0.64 -8.41
C GLY A 224 16.68 0.73 -9.26
N PHE A 225 16.76 1.07 -10.55
CA PHE A 225 15.56 1.34 -11.36
C PHE A 225 14.82 0.10 -11.89
N GLU A 226 15.43 -1.09 -11.87
CA GLU A 226 14.81 -2.29 -12.47
C GLU A 226 13.50 -2.72 -11.79
N LEU A 227 13.28 -2.36 -10.50
CA LEU A 227 12.06 -2.69 -9.77
C LEU A 227 10.99 -1.57 -9.82
N VAL A 228 11.40 -0.30 -9.72
CA VAL A 228 10.50 0.87 -9.74
C VAL A 228 9.77 0.96 -11.09
N PHE A 229 10.45 0.63 -12.19
CA PHE A 229 9.82 0.60 -13.52
C PHE A 229 8.72 -0.45 -13.65
N VAL A 230 8.83 -1.61 -12.99
CA VAL A 230 7.78 -2.64 -13.09
C VAL A 230 6.52 -2.21 -12.35
N ILE A 231 6.66 -1.63 -11.16
CA ILE A 231 5.51 -1.22 -10.33
C ILE A 231 4.82 0.02 -10.93
N ALA A 232 5.59 1.04 -11.32
CA ALA A 232 5.05 2.22 -11.99
C ALA A 232 4.45 1.90 -13.35
N ALA A 233 5.08 1.03 -14.16
CA ALA A 233 4.55 0.66 -15.47
C ALA A 233 3.26 -0.16 -15.37
N VAL A 234 3.11 -1.04 -14.38
CA VAL A 234 1.86 -1.79 -14.17
C VAL A 234 0.73 -0.87 -13.70
N ALA A 235 1.01 0.02 -12.73
CA ALA A 235 0.05 1.01 -12.23
C ALA A 235 -0.43 1.96 -13.34
N VAL A 236 0.50 2.50 -14.12
CA VAL A 236 0.22 3.42 -15.23
C VAL A 236 -0.42 2.68 -16.41
N ALA A 237 -0.01 1.45 -16.74
CA ALA A 237 -0.65 0.67 -17.80
C ALA A 237 -2.13 0.38 -17.49
N LEU A 238 -2.46 0.01 -16.25
CA LEU A 238 -3.84 -0.24 -15.84
C LEU A 238 -4.70 1.04 -15.88
N ILE A 239 -4.14 2.20 -15.50
CA ILE A 239 -4.84 3.50 -15.56
C ILE A 239 -4.98 4.00 -17.01
N LEU A 240 -3.94 3.87 -17.84
CA LEU A 240 -3.95 4.33 -19.23
C LEU A 240 -4.78 3.45 -20.16
N LEU A 241 -4.84 2.13 -19.94
CA LEU A 241 -5.71 1.23 -20.70
C LEU A 241 -7.19 1.60 -20.53
N ARG A 242 -7.57 2.19 -19.40
CA ARG A 242 -8.93 2.63 -19.12
C ARG A 242 -9.36 3.89 -19.89
N LYS A 243 -8.41 4.71 -20.35
CA LYS A 243 -8.68 5.93 -21.14
C LYS A 243 -9.00 5.66 -22.61
N ARG A 244 -8.80 4.43 -23.09
CA ARG A 244 -9.00 4.05 -24.52
C ARG A 244 -10.33 3.31 -24.78
N HIS A 245 -11.19 3.17 -23.78
CA HIS A 245 -12.55 2.62 -23.93
C HIS A 245 -13.61 3.66 -23.58
#